data_AF-A0A919WDI5-F1
#
_entry.id   AF-A0A919WDI5-F1
#
_cell.length_a   1.000
_cell.length_b   1.000
_cell.length_c   1.000
_cell.angle_alpha   90.00
_cell.angle_beta   90.00
_cell.angle_gamma   90.00
#
_symmetry.space_group_name_H-M   'P 1'
#
loop_
_entity.id
_entity.type
_entity.pdbx_description
1 polymer ?
#
loop_
_entity_poly.entity_id
_entity_poly.type
_entity_poly.pdbx_seq_one_letter_code
_entity_poly.pdbx_strand_id
1 'polypeptide(L)'
;MLAAAVDAPSGSNMQPWSVYVVSGDPLARLKKTVAERVAAGDCGDDREFASLPPGVRSPYRERMTALGEGLYGARGVARGDVAGRARIRARNWNCFGAGTALFCYESPASTERLQSERPPDP
;
A
#
# COMPACT_ATOMS: atom_id res chain seq x y z
N MET A 1 -17.65 11.32 3.29
CA MET A 1 -16.27 11.19 2.78
C MET A 1 -16.19 10.21 1.61
N LEU A 2 -16.54 8.92 1.78
CA LEU A 2 -16.55 7.95 0.64
C LEU A 2 -17.50 8.37 -0.49
N ALA A 3 -18.68 8.89 -0.14
CA ALA A 3 -19.66 9.42 -1.09
C ALA A 3 -19.16 10.59 -1.94
N ALA A 4 -18.14 11.34 -1.50
CA ALA A 4 -17.52 12.37 -2.33
C ALA A 4 -16.38 11.81 -3.20
N ALA A 5 -15.78 10.69 -2.79
CA ALA A 5 -14.70 10.04 -3.54
C ALA A 5 -15.21 9.29 -4.77
N VAL A 6 -16.46 8.81 -4.75
CA VAL A 6 -17.08 8.13 -5.89
C VAL A 6 -17.34 9.06 -7.08
N ASP A 7 -17.37 10.37 -6.86
CA ASP A 7 -17.55 11.37 -7.92
C ASP A 7 -16.25 11.72 -8.66
N ALA A 8 -15.14 11.04 -8.33
CA ALA A 8 -13.88 11.24 -9.06
C ALA A 8 -14.08 10.89 -10.55
N PRO A 9 -13.61 11.72 -11.49
CA PRO A 9 -13.73 11.40 -12.91
C PRO A 9 -12.88 10.17 -13.25
N SER A 10 -13.36 9.36 -14.19
CA SER A 10 -12.63 8.20 -14.73
C SER A 10 -12.78 8.14 -16.24
N GLY A 11 -11.83 7.50 -16.93
CA GLY A 11 -11.90 7.31 -18.38
C GLY A 11 -13.23 6.67 -18.77
N SER A 12 -13.98 7.30 -19.67
CA SER A 12 -15.34 6.88 -20.07
C SER A 12 -16.31 6.64 -18.90
N ASN A 13 -16.08 7.28 -17.74
CA ASN A 13 -16.84 7.07 -16.50
C ASN A 13 -16.91 5.61 -16.01
N MET A 14 -15.87 4.80 -16.29
CA MET A 14 -15.85 3.37 -15.95
C MET A 14 -15.85 3.07 -14.46
N GLN A 15 -15.40 4.01 -13.62
CA GLN A 15 -15.36 3.88 -12.15
C GLN A 15 -14.78 2.53 -11.69
N PRO A 16 -13.54 2.19 -12.09
CA PRO A 16 -13.00 0.84 -11.94
C PRO A 16 -12.69 0.45 -10.49
N TRP A 17 -12.88 1.34 -9.52
CA TRP A 17 -12.53 1.11 -8.12
C TRP A 17 -13.56 0.22 -7.41
N SER A 18 -13.06 -0.79 -6.69
CA SER A 18 -13.79 -1.50 -5.64
C SER A 18 -13.12 -1.20 -4.30
N VAL A 19 -13.89 -0.74 -3.31
CA VAL A 19 -13.35 -0.35 -2.00
C VAL A 19 -13.97 -1.20 -0.90
N TYR A 20 -13.13 -1.95 -0.20
CA TYR A 20 -13.52 -2.68 1.01
C TYR A 20 -13.19 -1.84 2.24
N VAL A 21 -14.23 -1.51 3.01
CA VAL A 21 -14.10 -0.80 4.29
C VAL A 21 -14.12 -1.84 5.41
N VAL A 22 -13.00 -2.00 6.10
CA VAL A 22 -12.83 -3.02 7.15
C VAL A 22 -12.63 -2.33 8.49
N SER A 23 -13.46 -2.64 9.47
CA SER A 23 -13.45 -2.04 10.81
C SER A 23 -13.90 -3.06 11.86
N GLY A 24 -13.72 -2.75 13.16
CA GLY A 24 -14.12 -3.63 14.26
C GLY A 24 -13.37 -4.96 14.27
N ASP A 25 -14.06 -6.04 14.66
CA ASP A 25 -13.46 -7.37 14.83
C ASP A 25 -12.78 -7.92 13.57
N PRO A 26 -13.34 -7.78 12.34
CA PRO A 26 -12.63 -8.16 11.12
C PRO A 26 -11.26 -7.50 10.98
N LEU A 27 -11.16 -6.20 11.27
CA LEU A 27 -9.89 -5.48 11.20
C LEU A 27 -8.94 -5.94 12.31
N ALA A 28 -9.44 -6.18 13.51
CA ALA A 28 -8.64 -6.68 14.64
C ALA A 28 -8.03 -8.06 14.31
N ARG A 29 -8.83 -8.96 13.73
CA ARG A 29 -8.34 -10.28 13.26
C ARG A 29 -7.28 -10.13 12.17
N LEU A 30 -7.53 -9.29 11.18
CA LEU A 30 -6.57 -9.04 10.10
C LEU A 30 -5.23 -8.52 10.63
N LYS A 31 -5.26 -7.50 11.50
CA LYS A 31 -4.05 -6.95 12.13
C LYS A 31 -3.29 -8.00 12.94
N LYS A 32 -4.00 -8.87 13.66
CA LYS A 32 -3.38 -9.98 14.40
C LYS A 32 -2.66 -10.95 13.46
N THR A 33 -3.34 -11.43 12.41
CA THR A 33 -2.75 -12.34 11.42
C THR A 33 -1.51 -11.74 10.77
N VAL A 34 -1.58 -10.48 10.35
CA VAL A 34 -0.42 -9.81 9.73
C VAL A 34 0.73 -9.64 10.74
N ALA A 35 0.43 -9.29 12.00
CA ALA A 35 1.45 -9.16 13.04
C ALA A 35 2.18 -10.49 13.31
N GLU A 36 1.46 -11.61 13.32
CA GLU A 36 2.04 -12.96 13.47
C GLU A 36 2.99 -13.30 12.31
N ARG A 37 2.59 -13.00 11.06
CA ARG A 37 3.45 -13.18 9.88
C ARG A 37 4.72 -12.32 9.96
N VAL A 38 4.58 -11.04 10.31
CA VAL A 38 5.71 -10.12 10.48
C VAL A 38 6.68 -10.61 11.57
N ALA A 39 6.16 -11.11 12.68
CA ALA A 39 6.98 -11.67 13.76
C ALA A 39 7.72 -12.95 13.35
N ALA A 40 7.12 -13.74 12.46
CA ALA A 40 7.75 -14.93 11.87
C ALA A 40 8.81 -14.61 10.80
N GLY A 41 9.02 -13.33 10.46
CA GLY A 41 9.97 -12.93 9.41
C GLY A 41 9.46 -13.17 7.99
N ASP A 42 8.14 -13.31 7.81
CA ASP A 42 7.49 -13.43 6.52
C ASP A 42 7.74 -12.17 5.66
N CYS A 43 8.14 -12.38 4.40
CA CYS A 43 8.43 -11.31 3.44
C CYS A 43 7.16 -10.71 2.81
N GLY A 44 5.99 -11.30 3.08
CA GLY A 44 4.71 -10.96 2.47
C GLY A 44 4.47 -11.74 1.17
N ASP A 45 3.22 -11.66 0.70
CA ASP A 45 2.80 -12.26 -0.56
C ASP A 45 3.41 -11.51 -1.76
N ASP A 46 3.54 -12.22 -2.89
CA ASP A 46 4.00 -11.61 -4.14
C ASP A 46 3.07 -10.46 -4.56
N ARG A 47 3.68 -9.37 -5.01
CA ARG A 47 2.93 -8.17 -5.39
C ARG A 47 2.35 -8.36 -6.78
N GLU A 48 1.04 -8.17 -6.92
CA GLU A 48 0.37 -8.11 -8.23
C GLU A 48 0.95 -6.99 -9.12
N PHE A 49 1.38 -5.88 -8.50
CA PHE A 49 1.98 -4.74 -9.18
C PHE A 49 3.25 -4.24 -8.48
N ALA A 50 4.21 -3.80 -9.28
CA ALA A 50 5.38 -3.09 -8.78
C ALA A 50 4.95 -1.74 -8.16
N SER A 51 5.24 -1.51 -6.87
CA SER A 51 4.91 -0.21 -6.24
C SER A 51 5.71 0.96 -6.77
N LEU A 52 6.87 0.71 -7.38
CA LEU A 52 7.73 1.73 -7.95
C LEU A 52 8.25 1.24 -9.29
N PRO A 53 8.36 2.13 -10.28
CA PRO A 53 9.01 1.80 -11.54
C PRO A 53 10.49 1.47 -11.30
N PRO A 54 11.09 0.59 -12.11
CA PRO A 54 12.51 0.28 -12.01
C PRO A 54 13.35 1.53 -12.30
N GLY A 55 14.46 1.67 -11.58
CA GLY A 55 15.43 2.73 -11.84
C GLY A 55 14.95 4.15 -11.52
N VAL A 56 14.20 4.35 -10.44
CA VAL A 56 13.72 5.67 -10.00
C VAL A 56 14.87 6.69 -9.93
N ARG A 57 14.81 7.69 -10.82
CA ARG A 57 15.85 8.73 -10.97
C ARG A 57 15.55 9.97 -10.13
N SER A 58 16.50 10.90 -10.11
CA SER A 58 16.24 12.27 -9.64
C SER A 58 15.13 12.91 -10.51
N PRO A 59 14.22 13.72 -9.93
CA PRO A 59 14.18 14.19 -8.54
C PRO A 59 13.48 13.24 -7.55
N TYR A 60 12.82 12.18 -8.03
CA TYR A 60 12.00 11.31 -7.18
C TYR A 60 12.82 10.55 -6.13
N ARG A 61 14.03 10.09 -6.49
CA ARG A 61 14.95 9.44 -5.56
C ARG A 61 15.34 10.34 -4.38
N GLU A 62 15.58 11.62 -4.66
CA GLU A 62 15.92 12.61 -3.64
C GLU A 62 14.71 12.90 -2.74
N ARG A 63 13.51 13.05 -3.33
CA ARG A 63 12.27 13.21 -2.57
C ARG A 63 12.01 12.05 -1.61
N MET A 64 12.19 10.80 -2.06
CA MET A 64 12.03 9.62 -1.20
C MET A 64 13.07 9.57 -0.08
N THR A 65 14.31 10.00 -0.36
CA THR A 65 15.38 10.07 0.65
C THR A 65 15.04 11.10 1.72
N ALA A 66 14.67 12.32 1.31
CA ALA A 66 14.27 13.39 2.22
C ALA A 66 13.04 13.01 3.06
N LEU A 67 12.04 12.35 2.44
CA LEU A 67 10.87 11.82 3.17
C LEU A 67 11.29 10.82 4.25
N GLY A 68 12.17 9.88 3.92
CA GLY A 68 12.68 8.90 4.88
C GLY A 68 13.41 9.58 6.04
N GLU A 69 14.30 10.52 5.75
CA GLU A 69 15.07 11.27 6.76
C GLU A 69 14.15 12.05 7.69
N GLY A 70 13.16 12.77 7.15
CA GLY A 70 12.16 13.46 7.97
C GLY A 70 11.32 12.51 8.82
N LEU A 71 10.83 11.41 8.23
CA LEU A 71 9.96 10.45 8.92
C LEU A 71 10.64 9.76 10.11
N TYR A 72 11.86 9.24 9.88
CA TYR A 72 12.63 8.53 10.89
C TYR A 72 13.27 9.49 11.89
N GLY A 73 13.82 10.62 11.41
CA GLY A 73 14.43 11.65 12.25
C GLY A 73 13.44 12.26 13.25
N ALA A 74 12.21 12.56 12.82
CA ALA A 74 11.16 13.06 13.72
C ALA A 74 10.75 12.06 14.82
N ARG A 75 11.15 10.79 14.71
CA ARG A 75 10.90 9.72 15.69
C ARG A 75 12.17 9.33 16.46
N GLY A 76 13.25 10.10 16.33
CA GLY A 76 14.53 9.82 16.98
C GLY A 76 15.23 8.56 16.47
N VAL A 77 14.86 8.04 15.29
CA VAL A 77 15.44 6.82 14.73
C VAL A 77 16.54 7.19 13.75
N ALA A 78 17.78 6.86 14.12
CA ALA A 78 18.95 7.07 13.28
C ALA A 78 18.89 6.21 12.01
N ARG A 79 19.55 6.67 10.94
CA ARG A 79 19.59 5.95 9.65
C ARG A 79 20.13 4.51 9.77
N GLY A 80 21.11 4.32 10.67
CA GLY A 80 21.73 3.03 10.99
C GLY A 80 20.98 2.16 12.00
N ASP A 81 19.92 2.68 12.64
CA ASP A 81 19.10 1.88 13.57
C ASP A 81 18.11 0.99 12.79
N VAL A 82 18.61 -0.15 12.32
CA VAL A 82 17.84 -1.12 11.53
C VAL A 82 16.59 -1.57 12.31
N ALA A 83 16.74 -1.84 13.62
CA ALA A 83 15.65 -2.33 14.46
C ALA A 83 14.58 -1.25 14.69
N GLY A 84 14.98 0.00 14.97
CA GLY A 84 14.05 1.12 15.09
C GLY A 84 13.28 1.41 13.81
N ARG A 85 13.95 1.33 12.67
CA ARG A 85 13.29 1.49 11.36
C ARG A 85 12.32 0.34 11.09
N ALA A 86 12.67 -0.90 11.47
CA ALA A 86 11.76 -2.04 11.38
C ALA A 86 10.52 -1.86 12.26
N ARG A 87 10.67 -1.39 13.51
CA ARG A 87 9.54 -1.07 14.40
C ARG A 87 8.60 -0.03 13.80
N ILE A 88 9.14 1.02 13.17
CA ILE A 88 8.32 2.04 12.48
C ILE A 88 7.59 1.41 11.29
N ARG A 89 8.28 0.61 10.46
CA ARG A 89 7.65 -0.07 9.32
C ARG A 89 6.51 -0.99 9.76
N ALA A 90 6.68 -1.72 10.87
CA ALA A 90 5.66 -2.62 11.41
C ALA A 90 4.34 -1.91 11.75
N ARG A 91 4.36 -0.58 11.98
CA ARG A 91 3.13 0.19 12.19
C ARG A 91 2.22 0.24 10.97
N ASN A 92 2.75 0.10 9.74
CA ASN A 92 1.92 0.01 8.53
C ASN A 92 0.96 -1.17 8.62
N TRP A 93 1.45 -2.31 9.08
CA TRP A 93 0.69 -3.55 9.22
C TRP A 93 -0.37 -3.49 10.32
N ASN A 94 -0.22 -2.57 11.28
CA ASN A 94 -1.24 -2.25 12.28
C ASN A 94 -2.15 -1.08 11.86
N CYS A 95 -2.14 -0.67 10.58
CA CYS A 95 -2.85 0.50 10.07
C CYS A 95 -2.57 1.77 10.89
N PHE A 96 -1.36 1.90 11.44
CA PHE A 96 -0.95 2.95 12.38
C PHE A 96 -1.81 3.09 13.66
N GLY A 97 -2.64 2.09 13.97
CA GLY A 97 -3.59 2.12 15.08
C GLY A 97 -5.01 2.58 14.68
N ALA A 98 -5.28 2.84 13.40
CA ALA A 98 -6.60 3.25 12.93
C ALA A 98 -7.66 2.17 13.18
N GLY A 99 -8.89 2.57 13.55
CA GLY A 99 -10.03 1.67 13.77
C GLY A 99 -10.71 1.19 12.49
N THR A 100 -10.35 1.77 11.35
CA THR A 100 -10.87 1.45 10.02
C THR A 100 -9.74 1.45 9.01
N ALA A 101 -9.72 0.47 8.11
CA ALA A 101 -8.83 0.40 6.96
C ALA A 101 -9.65 0.34 5.67
N LEU A 102 -9.16 0.98 4.62
CA LEU A 102 -9.74 0.93 3.28
C LEU A 102 -8.78 0.15 2.39
N PHE A 103 -9.29 -0.86 1.70
CA PHE A 103 -8.56 -1.60 0.67
C PHE A 103 -9.19 -1.28 -0.68
N CYS A 104 -8.42 -0.64 -1.55
CA CYS A 104 -8.86 -0.26 -2.88
C CYS A 104 -8.31 -1.28 -3.89
N TYR A 105 -9.21 -1.88 -4.66
CA TYR A 105 -8.89 -2.84 -5.71
C TYR A 105 -9.35 -2.27 -7.05
N GLU A 106 -8.69 -2.68 -8.12
CA GLU A 106 -9.28 -2.59 -9.44
C GLU A 106 -10.34 -3.69 -9.58
N SER A 107 -11.49 -3.34 -10.16
CA SER A 107 -12.55 -4.29 -10.40
C SER A 107 -12.08 -5.39 -11.37
N PRO A 108 -12.36 -6.68 -11.12
CA PRO A 108 -12.01 -7.78 -12.02
C PRO A 108 -12.50 -7.57 -13.46
N ALA A 109 -13.64 -6.90 -13.64
CA ALA A 109 -14.22 -6.57 -14.95
C ALA A 109 -13.37 -5.57 -15.77
N SER A 110 -12.47 -4.84 -15.11
CA SER A 110 -11.48 -3.94 -15.74
C SER A 110 -10.20 -4.70 -16.07
N THR A 111 -9.79 -5.63 -15.21
CA THR A 111 -8.57 -6.46 -15.38
C THR A 111 -8.69 -7.47 -16.53
N GLU A 112 -9.84 -8.13 -16.69
CA GLU A 112 -10.08 -9.06 -17.81
C GLU A 112 -9.96 -8.36 -19.18
N ARG A 113 -10.36 -7.09 -19.26
CA ARG A 113 -10.32 -6.31 -20.49
C ARG A 113 -8.90 -5.88 -20.86
N LEU A 114 -8.10 -5.44 -19.88
CA LEU A 114 -6.69 -5.09 -20.07
C LEU A 114 -5.82 -6.31 -20.47
N GLN A 115 -6.14 -7.50 -19.96
CA GLN A 115 -5.49 -8.73 -20.37
C GLN A 115 -5.87 -9.16 -21.80
N SER A 116 -7.12 -8.89 -22.23
CA SER A 116 -7.59 -9.17 -23.59
C SER A 116 -7.04 -8.23 -24.67
N GLU A 117 -6.66 -7.01 -24.27
CA GLU A 117 -6.13 -5.96 -25.17
C GLU A 117 -4.60 -5.91 -25.19
N ARG A 118 -3.92 -6.76 -24.40
CA ARG A 118 -2.46 -6.83 -24.37
C ARG A 118 -1.96 -7.45 -25.68
N PRO A 119 -1.15 -6.75 -26.50
CA PRO A 119 -0.56 -7.36 -27.69
C PRO A 119 0.31 -8.55 -27.29
N PRO A 120 0.41 -9.60 -28.14
CA PRO A 120 1.28 -10.73 -27.87
C PRO A 120 2.73 -10.24 -27.72
N ASP A 121 3.44 -10.80 -26.73
CA ASP A 121 4.87 -10.52 -26.53
C ASP A 121 5.66 -10.89 -27.81
N PRO A 122 6.69 -10.11 -28.16
CA PRO A 122 7.47 -10.30 -29.39
C PRO A 122 8.26 -11.62 -29.43
#